data_AF-A0A2V9HBY1-F1
#
_entry.id   AF-A0A2V9HBY1-F1
#
_cell.length_a   1.000
_cell.length_b   1.000
_cell.length_c   1.000
_cell.angle_alpha   90.00
_cell.angle_beta   90.00
_cell.angle_gamma   90.00
#
_symmetry.space_group_name_H-M   'P 1'
#
loop_
_entity.id
_entity.type
_entity.pdbx_description
1 polymer ?
#
loop_
_entity_poly.entity_id
_entity_poly.type
_entity_poly.pdbx_seq_one_letter_code
_entity_poly.pdbx_strand_id
1 'polypeptide(L)'
;EYNNEQFEDFYNGWEREDYQNTWPDVQRVSVEKLTRSGSTYFWWGALLLLPGLPFAFFDRKMRLPILIFLLGTAGFLVLIWSMPHYAASLTGVIFLLLVQAMRHLRTIRLGGRPLGRALSWAIFYLLATDVGFSIAHHVCDQLEWTCQGDPSRAAIGKKLFQTPGKHLIMVRYQENHNLHDEWVYNGAEIDTAKVLWARELDPAQNARLFAYFRDRQIWLVEPDIDNTKLIPYQQQAPPAQK
;
A
#
# COMPACT_ATOMS: atom_id res chain seq x y z
N GLU A 1 -13.08 22.82 1.24
CA GLU A 1 -12.21 23.26 2.32
C GLU A 1 -12.35 22.30 3.49
N TYR A 2 -11.32 21.50 3.69
CA TYR A 2 -11.13 20.61 4.82
C TYR A 2 -10.55 21.41 5.99
N ASN A 3 -10.97 21.09 7.22
CA ASN A 3 -10.36 21.66 8.44
C ASN A 3 -8.99 21.02 8.77
N ASN A 4 -8.50 20.13 7.89
CA ASN A 4 -7.23 19.43 7.99
C ASN A 4 -6.40 19.88 6.79
N GLU A 5 -5.36 20.66 7.05
CA GLU A 5 -4.51 21.28 6.04
C GLU A 5 -3.88 20.24 5.11
N GLN A 6 -3.35 19.14 5.65
CA GLN A 6 -2.74 18.08 4.82
C GLN A 6 -3.76 17.40 3.89
N PHE A 7 -5.05 17.34 4.27
CA PHE A 7 -6.10 16.83 3.39
C PHE A 7 -6.54 17.87 2.37
N GLU A 8 -6.56 19.15 2.73
CA GLU A 8 -6.80 20.23 1.78
C GLU A 8 -5.72 20.24 0.70
N ASP A 9 -4.45 20.22 1.09
CA ASP A 9 -3.31 20.19 0.19
C ASP A 9 -3.32 18.95 -0.70
N PHE A 10 -3.67 17.79 -0.16
CA PHE A 10 -3.73 16.56 -0.94
C PHE A 10 -4.89 16.54 -1.94
N TYR A 11 -6.13 16.69 -1.47
CA TYR A 11 -7.33 16.51 -2.30
C TYR A 11 -7.67 17.72 -3.16
N ASN A 12 -7.31 18.93 -2.72
CA ASN A 12 -7.61 20.17 -3.46
C ASN A 12 -6.36 20.81 -4.08
N GLY A 13 -5.15 20.42 -3.68
CA GLY A 13 -3.89 20.76 -4.35
C GLY A 13 -3.39 19.61 -5.23
N TRP A 14 -2.53 18.77 -4.67
CA TRP A 14 -1.74 17.76 -5.38
C TRP A 14 -2.57 16.87 -6.31
N GLU A 15 -3.70 16.30 -5.86
CA GLU A 15 -4.51 15.39 -6.67
C GLU A 15 -5.08 16.10 -7.91
N ARG A 16 -5.47 17.36 -7.78
CA ARG A 16 -6.04 18.14 -8.90
C ARG A 16 -4.97 18.60 -9.88
N GLU A 17 -3.78 18.94 -9.36
CA GLU A 17 -2.63 19.32 -10.17
C GLU A 17 -2.07 18.13 -10.95
N ASP A 18 -2.01 16.95 -10.31
CA ASP A 18 -1.50 15.72 -10.91
C ASP A 18 -2.52 15.05 -11.84
N TYR A 19 -3.84 15.24 -11.66
CA TYR A 19 -4.86 14.60 -12.52
C TYR A 19 -5.74 15.62 -13.25
N GLN A 20 -5.19 16.30 -14.28
CA GLN A 20 -5.88 17.36 -15.03
C GLN A 20 -6.89 16.85 -16.08
N ASN A 21 -7.17 15.54 -16.10
CA ASN A 21 -8.10 14.90 -17.04
C ASN A 21 -7.73 15.09 -18.52
N THR A 22 -6.43 15.19 -18.83
CA THR A 22 -5.93 15.34 -20.20
C THR A 22 -5.47 14.00 -20.81
N TRP A 23 -5.38 13.91 -22.14
CA TRP A 23 -4.83 12.72 -22.82
C TRP A 23 -3.37 12.41 -22.42
N PRO A 24 -2.47 13.41 -22.30
CA PRO A 24 -1.13 13.19 -21.74
C PRO A 24 -1.15 12.57 -20.34
N ASP A 25 -2.06 13.00 -19.46
CA ASP A 25 -2.20 12.40 -18.13
C ASP A 25 -2.66 10.94 -18.21
N VAL A 26 -3.64 10.64 -19.07
CA VAL A 26 -4.08 9.25 -19.29
C VAL A 26 -2.90 8.37 -19.71
N GLN A 27 -2.03 8.86 -20.59
CA GLN A 27 -0.83 8.14 -21.01
C GLN A 27 0.17 7.97 -19.85
N ARG A 28 0.53 9.06 -19.17
CA ARG A 28 1.46 9.04 -18.03
C ARG A 28 0.98 8.09 -16.93
N VAL A 29 -0.25 8.24 -16.48
CA VAL A 29 -0.86 7.42 -15.43
C VAL A 29 -0.95 5.95 -15.86
N SER A 30 -1.24 5.67 -17.13
CA SER A 30 -1.22 4.30 -17.66
C SER A 30 0.19 3.69 -17.63
N VAL A 31 1.22 4.46 -17.98
CA VAL A 31 2.63 4.02 -17.89
C VAL A 31 3.05 3.80 -16.43
N GLU A 32 2.65 4.67 -15.51
CA GLU A 32 2.90 4.49 -14.08
C GLU A 32 2.26 3.20 -13.55
N LYS A 33 0.99 2.94 -13.92
CA LYS A 33 0.29 1.69 -13.60
C LYS A 33 1.02 0.47 -14.12
N LEU A 34 1.44 0.49 -15.38
CA LEU A 34 2.16 -0.63 -16.00
C LEU A 34 3.51 -0.85 -15.33
N THR A 35 4.23 0.22 -14.98
CA THR A 35 5.52 0.14 -14.28
C THR A 35 5.34 -0.46 -12.88
N ARG A 36 4.45 0.10 -12.05
CA ARG A 36 4.18 -0.36 -10.68
C ARG A 36 3.59 -1.78 -10.64
N SER A 37 2.69 -2.09 -11.57
CA SER A 37 2.09 -3.43 -11.65
C SER A 37 3.08 -4.44 -12.24
N GLY A 38 3.95 -4.01 -13.16
CA GLY A 38 5.00 -4.83 -13.74
C GLY A 38 5.98 -5.31 -12.67
N SER A 39 6.46 -4.42 -11.80
CA SER A 39 7.33 -4.83 -10.69
C SER A 39 6.66 -5.78 -9.69
N THR A 40 5.33 -5.76 -9.57
CA THR A 40 4.58 -6.62 -8.62
C THR A 40 4.16 -7.96 -9.23
N TYR A 41 3.64 -7.95 -10.46
CA TYR A 41 2.98 -9.10 -11.08
C TYR A 41 3.80 -9.76 -12.19
N PHE A 42 4.89 -9.13 -12.65
CA PHE A 42 5.75 -9.67 -13.69
C PHE A 42 7.12 -10.05 -13.14
N TRP A 43 7.47 -11.30 -13.33
CA TRP A 43 8.81 -11.83 -13.06
C TRP A 43 9.45 -12.28 -14.37
N TRP A 44 10.68 -11.86 -14.63
CA TRP A 44 11.36 -12.07 -15.92
C TRP A 44 11.47 -13.55 -16.32
N GLY A 45 11.57 -14.47 -15.35
CA GLY A 45 11.60 -15.91 -15.61
C GLY A 45 10.30 -16.45 -16.22
N ALA A 46 9.19 -15.72 -16.09
CA ALA A 46 7.92 -16.05 -16.73
C ALA A 46 7.99 -15.97 -18.26
N LEU A 47 8.99 -15.31 -18.86
CA LEU A 47 9.21 -15.29 -20.31
C LEU A 47 9.44 -16.69 -20.89
N LEU A 48 9.93 -17.65 -20.09
CA LEU A 48 10.09 -19.04 -20.51
C LEU A 48 8.74 -19.76 -20.72
N LEU A 49 7.62 -19.19 -20.25
CA LEU A 49 6.27 -19.70 -20.48
C LEU A 49 5.67 -19.28 -21.83
N LEU A 50 6.28 -18.34 -22.55
CA LEU A 50 5.76 -17.81 -23.81
C LEU A 50 5.38 -18.90 -24.83
N PRO A 51 6.13 -20.00 -25.01
CA PRO A 51 5.71 -21.06 -25.94
C PRO A 51 4.43 -21.81 -25.51
N GLY A 52 4.16 -21.89 -24.21
CA GLY A 52 2.98 -22.56 -23.65
C GLY A 52 1.76 -21.67 -23.52
N LEU A 53 1.96 -20.35 -23.49
CA LEU A 53 0.92 -19.36 -23.21
C LEU A 53 -0.20 -19.31 -24.27
N PRO A 54 0.05 -19.33 -25.60
CA PRO A 54 -1.02 -19.32 -26.60
C PRO A 54 -2.03 -20.46 -26.41
N PHE A 55 -1.56 -21.65 -26.01
CA PHE A 55 -2.41 -22.80 -25.79
C PHE A 55 -3.37 -22.62 -24.60
N ALA A 56 -2.97 -21.85 -23.58
CA ALA A 56 -3.86 -21.49 -22.49
C ALA A 56 -5.02 -20.60 -22.96
N PHE A 57 -4.79 -19.73 -23.95
CA PHE A 57 -5.86 -18.91 -24.55
C PHE A 57 -6.84 -19.70 -25.42
N PHE A 58 -6.41 -20.82 -25.99
CA PHE A 58 -7.28 -21.69 -26.80
C PHE A 58 -8.03 -22.76 -25.98
N ASP A 59 -7.67 -22.98 -24.71
CA ASP A 59 -8.37 -23.94 -23.85
C ASP A 59 -9.76 -23.41 -23.44
N ARG A 60 -10.81 -24.19 -23.72
CA ARG A 60 -12.20 -23.85 -23.38
C ARG A 60 -12.40 -23.62 -21.89
N LYS A 61 -11.66 -24.32 -21.03
CA LYS A 61 -11.74 -24.17 -19.57
C LYS A 61 -11.18 -22.84 -19.07
N MET A 62 -10.34 -22.19 -19.88
CA MET A 62 -9.70 -20.92 -19.53
C MET A 62 -10.52 -19.70 -19.94
N ARG A 63 -11.63 -19.86 -20.67
CA ARG A 63 -12.47 -18.74 -21.14
C ARG A 63 -12.96 -17.83 -20.00
N LEU A 64 -13.49 -18.42 -18.92
CA LEU A 64 -13.96 -17.65 -17.78
C LEU A 64 -12.80 -16.94 -17.05
N PRO A 65 -11.70 -17.61 -16.68
CA PRO A 65 -10.51 -16.94 -16.14
C PRO A 65 -9.99 -15.79 -17.02
N ILE A 66 -9.91 -16.00 -18.33
CA ILE A 66 -9.47 -14.95 -19.28
C ILE A 66 -10.45 -13.78 -19.25
N LEU A 67 -11.76 -14.03 -19.24
CA LEU A 67 -12.76 -12.98 -19.14
C LEU A 67 -12.61 -12.18 -17.84
N ILE A 68 -12.43 -12.86 -16.70
CA ILE A 68 -12.19 -12.20 -15.40
C ILE A 68 -10.92 -11.37 -15.44
N PHE A 69 -9.83 -11.91 -16.01
CA PHE A 69 -8.57 -11.19 -16.18
C PHE A 69 -8.76 -9.93 -17.02
N LEU A 70 -9.43 -10.03 -18.17
CA LEU A 70 -9.66 -8.90 -19.07
C LEU A 70 -10.56 -7.84 -18.45
N LEU A 71 -11.68 -8.23 -17.85
CA LEU A 71 -12.61 -7.30 -17.21
C LEU A 71 -11.98 -6.62 -15.99
N GLY A 72 -11.27 -7.38 -15.15
CA GLY A 72 -10.60 -6.82 -13.99
C GLY A 72 -9.43 -5.90 -14.37
N THR A 73 -8.66 -6.26 -15.40
CA THR A 73 -7.59 -5.39 -15.94
C THR A 73 -8.18 -4.12 -16.52
N ALA A 74 -9.29 -4.21 -17.27
CA ALA A 74 -9.99 -3.04 -17.79
C ALA A 74 -10.49 -2.14 -16.65
N GLY A 75 -11.11 -2.70 -15.60
CA GLY A 75 -11.54 -1.97 -14.42
C GLY A 75 -10.37 -1.27 -13.70
N PHE A 76 -9.26 -1.99 -13.52
CA PHE A 76 -8.04 -1.42 -12.91
C PHE A 76 -7.45 -0.27 -13.74
N LEU A 77 -7.42 -0.39 -15.07
CA LEU A 77 -6.87 0.64 -15.95
C LEU A 77 -7.70 1.93 -15.93
N VAL A 78 -9.00 1.86 -15.62
CA VAL A 78 -9.90 3.03 -15.50
C VAL A 78 -9.67 3.83 -14.22
N LEU A 79 -9.10 3.25 -13.17
CA LEU A 79 -8.87 3.95 -11.89
C LEU A 79 -7.88 5.09 -12.07
N ILE A 80 -8.20 6.32 -11.66
CA ILE A 80 -7.30 7.46 -11.82
C ILE A 80 -6.04 7.29 -10.96
N TRP A 81 -6.26 7.04 -9.67
CA TRP A 81 -5.21 6.72 -8.72
C TRP A 81 -5.27 5.24 -8.34
N SER A 82 -4.15 4.54 -8.50
CA SER A 82 -4.12 3.08 -8.31
C SER A 82 -2.76 2.57 -7.84
N MET A 83 -2.80 1.59 -6.95
CA MET A 83 -1.64 0.81 -6.51
C MET A 83 -1.77 -0.65 -6.94
N PRO A 84 -0.65 -1.39 -7.09
CA PRO A 84 -0.69 -2.78 -7.56
C PRO A 84 -1.63 -3.69 -6.75
N HIS A 85 -1.75 -3.46 -5.45
CA HIS A 85 -2.63 -4.25 -4.59
C HIS A 85 -4.13 -4.06 -4.88
N TYR A 86 -4.53 -3.04 -5.64
CA TYR A 86 -5.92 -2.90 -6.10
C TYR A 86 -6.30 -4.01 -7.09
N ALA A 87 -5.32 -4.58 -7.79
CA ALA A 87 -5.50 -5.73 -8.67
C ALA A 87 -5.32 -7.09 -7.94
N ALA A 88 -5.22 -7.11 -6.61
CA ALA A 88 -4.90 -8.33 -5.85
C ALA A 88 -5.92 -9.46 -6.07
N SER A 89 -7.19 -9.15 -6.35
CA SER A 89 -8.23 -10.12 -6.70
C SER A 89 -7.92 -10.92 -7.98
N LEU A 90 -7.08 -10.37 -8.88
CA LEU A 90 -6.63 -11.03 -10.10
C LEU A 90 -5.48 -12.00 -9.87
N THR A 91 -4.82 -11.96 -8.71
CA THR A 91 -3.67 -12.82 -8.39
C THR A 91 -3.97 -14.30 -8.64
N GLY A 92 -5.12 -14.79 -8.16
CA GLY A 92 -5.52 -16.19 -8.39
C GLY A 92 -5.68 -16.54 -9.88
N VAL A 93 -6.20 -15.61 -10.67
CA VAL A 93 -6.37 -15.78 -12.13
C VAL A 93 -5.03 -15.76 -12.84
N ILE A 94 -4.11 -14.87 -12.45
CA ILE A 94 -2.73 -14.82 -12.96
C ILE A 94 -2.04 -16.17 -12.70
N PHE A 95 -2.09 -16.69 -11.48
CA PHE A 95 -1.53 -18.01 -11.15
C PHE A 95 -2.15 -19.12 -11.97
N LEU A 96 -3.48 -19.12 -12.15
CA LEU A 96 -4.16 -20.12 -12.98
C LEU A 96 -3.65 -20.09 -14.43
N LEU A 97 -3.50 -18.89 -15.02
CA LEU A 97 -2.96 -18.72 -16.36
C LEU A 97 -1.50 -19.20 -16.47
N LEU A 98 -0.65 -18.85 -15.50
CA LEU A 98 0.75 -19.28 -15.45
C LEU A 98 0.88 -20.81 -15.33
N VAL A 99 0.10 -21.43 -14.44
CA VAL A 99 0.09 -22.89 -14.27
C VAL A 99 -0.41 -23.57 -15.54
N GLN A 100 -1.48 -23.07 -16.16
CA GLN A 100 -1.99 -23.65 -17.39
C GLN A 100 -1.00 -23.49 -18.55
N ALA A 101 -0.34 -22.34 -18.68
CA ALA A 101 0.72 -22.13 -19.66
C ALA A 101 1.88 -23.13 -19.43
N MET A 102 2.26 -23.38 -18.17
CA MET A 102 3.30 -24.36 -17.84
C MET A 102 2.86 -25.80 -18.16
N ARG A 103 1.58 -26.15 -17.95
CA ARG A 103 1.03 -27.46 -18.32
C ARG A 103 1.12 -27.70 -19.82
N HIS A 104 0.74 -26.72 -20.64
CA HIS A 104 0.88 -26.81 -22.09
C HIS A 104 2.36 -26.83 -22.51
N LEU A 105 3.19 -25.97 -21.92
CA LEU A 105 4.63 -25.95 -22.17
C LEU A 105 5.24 -27.35 -21.99
N ARG A 106 4.92 -28.05 -20.90
CA ARG A 106 5.45 -29.41 -20.62
C ARG A 106 5.14 -30.45 -21.71
N THR A 107 4.10 -30.24 -22.51
CA THR A 107 3.74 -31.16 -23.61
C THR A 107 4.54 -30.92 -24.89
N ILE A 108 5.19 -29.76 -25.02
CA ILE A 108 5.94 -29.38 -26.22
C ILE A 108 7.21 -30.23 -26.37
N ARG A 109 7.37 -30.84 -27.54
CA ARG A 109 8.58 -31.55 -27.96
C ARG A 109 9.14 -30.89 -29.22
N LEU A 110 10.46 -30.67 -29.24
CA LEU A 110 11.17 -30.12 -30.40
C LEU A 110 12.17 -31.16 -30.91
N GLY A 111 12.01 -31.62 -32.15
CA GLY A 111 12.86 -32.68 -32.72
C GLY A 111 12.86 -33.97 -31.88
N GLY A 112 11.71 -34.34 -31.31
CA GLY A 112 11.56 -35.50 -30.42
C GLY A 112 12.06 -35.31 -28.98
N ARG A 113 12.76 -34.21 -28.68
CA ARG A 113 13.29 -33.92 -27.34
C ARG A 113 12.25 -33.21 -26.45
N PRO A 114 12.20 -33.49 -25.14
CA PRO A 114 11.21 -32.92 -24.22
C PRO A 114 11.57 -31.49 -23.77
N LEU A 115 11.74 -30.56 -24.73
CA LEU A 115 12.13 -29.16 -24.47
C LEU A 115 11.22 -28.49 -23.44
N GLY A 116 9.90 -28.70 -23.54
CA GLY A 116 8.93 -28.15 -22.61
C GLY A 116 9.16 -28.52 -21.15
N ARG A 117 9.60 -29.77 -20.91
CA ARG A 117 9.94 -30.27 -19.57
C ARG A 117 11.23 -29.62 -19.06
N ALA A 118 12.23 -29.45 -19.91
CA ALA A 118 13.47 -28.76 -19.57
C ALA A 118 13.21 -27.29 -19.21
N LEU A 119 12.42 -26.56 -20.01
CA LEU A 119 12.04 -25.18 -19.73
C LEU A 119 11.23 -25.05 -18.42
N SER A 120 10.34 -25.99 -18.15
CA SER A 120 9.59 -26.01 -16.88
C SER A 120 10.49 -26.17 -15.65
N TRP A 121 11.53 -27.01 -15.74
CA TRP A 121 12.52 -27.14 -14.69
C TRP A 121 13.40 -25.89 -14.59
N ALA A 122 13.79 -25.29 -15.71
CA ALA A 122 14.54 -24.04 -15.72
C ALA A 122 13.77 -22.93 -14.99
N ILE A 123 12.46 -22.78 -15.24
CA ILE A 123 11.60 -21.86 -14.49
C ILE A 123 11.67 -22.11 -12.98
N PHE A 124 11.53 -23.36 -12.56
CA PHE A 124 11.58 -23.71 -11.14
C PHE A 124 12.92 -23.37 -10.50
N TYR A 125 14.04 -23.74 -11.15
CA TYR A 125 15.38 -23.44 -10.62
C TYR A 125 15.67 -21.95 -10.60
N LEU A 126 15.29 -21.21 -11.63
CA LEU A 126 15.44 -19.74 -11.67
C LEU A 126 14.66 -19.08 -10.53
N LEU A 127 13.42 -19.50 -10.29
CA LEU A 127 12.62 -18.99 -9.19
C LEU A 127 13.28 -19.30 -7.84
N ALA A 128 13.74 -20.54 -7.65
CA ALA A 128 14.41 -20.95 -6.41
C ALA A 128 15.71 -20.15 -6.17
N THR A 129 16.50 -19.89 -7.21
CA THR A 129 17.71 -19.08 -7.10
C THR A 129 17.42 -17.62 -6.79
N ASP A 130 16.39 -17.04 -7.41
CA ASP A 130 16.00 -15.64 -7.22
C ASP A 130 15.45 -15.39 -5.81
N VAL A 131 14.61 -16.32 -5.33
CA VAL A 131 14.13 -16.33 -3.94
C VAL A 131 15.30 -16.53 -2.96
N GLY A 132 16.21 -17.47 -3.24
CA GLY A 132 17.39 -17.71 -2.40
C GLY A 132 18.30 -16.49 -2.30
N PHE A 133 18.52 -15.79 -3.42
CA PHE A 133 19.28 -14.54 -3.45
C PHE A 133 18.57 -13.43 -2.67
N SER A 134 17.26 -13.28 -2.85
CA SER A 134 16.45 -12.28 -2.15
C SER A 134 16.50 -12.48 -0.64
N ILE A 135 16.37 -13.73 -0.16
CA ILE A 135 16.49 -14.08 1.25
C ILE A 135 17.90 -13.77 1.78
N ALA A 136 18.94 -14.15 1.05
CA ALA A 136 20.33 -13.91 1.47
C ALA A 136 20.66 -12.42 1.63
N HIS A 137 20.05 -11.57 0.80
CA HIS A 137 20.22 -10.11 0.84
C HIS A 137 19.18 -9.40 1.70
N HIS A 138 18.33 -10.14 2.42
CA HIS A 138 17.24 -9.58 3.24
C HIS A 138 16.32 -8.64 2.45
N VAL A 139 16.13 -8.92 1.15
CA VAL A 139 15.16 -8.21 0.31
C VAL A 139 13.78 -8.63 0.77
N CYS A 140 13.04 -7.66 1.31
CA CYS A 140 11.77 -7.89 1.97
C CYS A 140 10.61 -7.15 1.28
N ASP A 141 10.93 -6.22 0.37
CA ASP A 141 9.99 -5.59 -0.55
C ASP A 141 10.72 -5.23 -1.86
N GLN A 142 10.12 -5.56 -3.01
CA GLN A 142 10.73 -5.32 -4.33
C GLN A 142 10.56 -3.86 -4.82
N LEU A 143 9.68 -3.10 -4.19
CA LEU A 143 9.43 -1.68 -4.45
C LEU A 143 10.21 -0.79 -3.49
N GLU A 144 11.17 -1.35 -2.74
CA GLU A 144 11.97 -0.66 -1.71
C GLU A 144 11.12 0.00 -0.62
N TRP A 145 9.87 -0.45 -0.43
CA TRP A 145 9.10 -0.02 0.73
C TRP A 145 9.74 -0.55 2.00
N THR A 146 9.70 0.27 3.05
CA THR A 146 10.31 -0.07 4.33
C THR A 146 9.62 -1.31 4.91
N CYS A 147 10.32 -2.45 4.87
CA CYS A 147 9.79 -3.70 5.40
C CYS A 147 9.67 -3.69 6.92
N GLN A 148 10.40 -2.78 7.55
CA GLN A 148 10.21 -2.36 8.91
C GLN A 148 9.51 -1.00 8.87
N GLY A 149 8.20 -0.99 9.12
CA GLY A 149 7.51 0.27 9.39
C GLY A 149 8.10 0.95 10.62
N ASP A 150 7.87 2.26 10.77
CA ASP A 150 8.35 3.02 11.92
C ASP A 150 7.76 2.44 13.24
N PRO A 151 8.58 1.89 14.15
CA PRO A 151 8.08 1.31 15.40
C PRO A 151 7.69 2.38 16.42
N SER A 152 7.96 3.66 16.17
CA SER A 152 7.88 4.74 17.17
C SER A 152 6.46 4.92 17.72
N ARG A 153 5.44 4.93 16.84
CA ARG A 153 4.04 4.98 17.27
C ARG A 153 3.68 3.80 18.17
N ALA A 154 4.09 2.59 17.78
CA ALA A 154 3.81 1.38 18.55
C ALA A 154 4.52 1.39 19.91
N ALA A 155 5.75 1.90 19.97
CA ALA A 155 6.51 2.05 21.21
C ALA A 155 5.84 3.04 22.17
N ILE A 156 5.39 4.20 21.69
CA ILE A 156 4.64 5.19 22.48
C ILE A 156 3.31 4.60 22.96
N GLY A 157 2.57 3.94 22.08
CA GLY A 157 1.31 3.27 22.43
C GLY A 157 1.50 2.21 23.52
N LYS A 158 2.54 1.39 23.42
CA LYS A 158 2.88 0.36 24.43
C LYS A 158 3.24 0.99 25.77
N LYS A 159 4.04 2.07 25.77
CA LYS A 159 4.41 2.81 26.98
C LYS A 159 3.17 3.33 27.71
N LEU A 160 2.29 4.03 27.00
CA LEU A 160 1.05 4.57 27.58
C LEU A 160 0.04 3.51 27.98
N PHE A 161 0.03 2.36 27.29
CA PHE A 161 -0.80 1.23 27.71
C PHE A 161 -0.37 0.65 29.07
N GLN A 162 0.90 0.77 29.44
CA GLN A 162 1.42 0.34 30.74
C GLN A 162 1.29 1.43 31.83
N THR A 163 1.17 2.70 31.44
CA THR A 163 0.91 3.80 32.35
C THR A 163 -0.52 3.73 32.93
N PRO A 164 -0.72 4.02 34.23
CA PRO A 164 -2.07 4.11 34.81
C PRO A 164 -2.90 5.25 34.22
N GLY A 165 -4.22 5.04 34.14
CA GLY A 165 -5.17 6.03 33.62
C GLY A 165 -5.50 5.83 32.14
N LYS A 166 -6.29 6.76 31.59
CA LYS A 166 -6.60 6.84 30.16
C LYS A 166 -5.80 7.98 29.53
N HIS A 167 -5.44 7.81 28.27
CA HIS A 167 -4.58 8.74 27.55
C HIS A 167 -5.20 9.12 26.21
N LEU A 168 -5.10 10.40 25.86
CA LEU A 168 -5.38 10.96 24.54
C LEU A 168 -4.08 11.54 24.00
N ILE A 169 -3.67 11.14 22.81
CA ILE A 169 -2.46 11.60 22.15
C ILE A 169 -2.89 12.45 20.96
N MET A 170 -2.59 13.74 21.03
CA MET A 170 -2.70 14.64 19.90
C MET A 170 -1.48 14.48 19.01
N VAL A 171 -1.71 14.29 17.71
CA VAL A 171 -0.66 14.16 16.70
C VAL A 171 -0.65 15.45 15.89
N ARG A 172 0.46 16.19 15.97
CA ARG A 172 0.70 17.38 15.16
C ARG A 172 1.61 17.02 14.01
N TYR A 173 1.10 17.25 12.82
CA TYR A 173 1.86 17.10 11.59
C TYR A 173 2.37 18.46 11.11
N GLN A 174 3.50 18.45 10.40
CA GLN A 174 3.99 19.61 9.66
C GLN A 174 3.14 19.84 8.41
N GLU A 175 3.19 21.05 7.86
CA GLU A 175 2.46 21.41 6.63
C GLU A 175 2.78 20.44 5.48
N ASN A 176 4.05 20.07 5.32
CA ASN A 176 4.52 19.16 4.27
C ASN A 176 4.46 17.67 4.62
N HIS A 177 3.70 17.28 5.65
CA HIS A 177 3.60 15.88 6.08
C HIS A 177 2.99 14.99 4.99
N ASN A 178 3.60 13.82 4.76
CA ASN A 178 3.06 12.82 3.86
C ASN A 178 1.84 12.14 4.51
N LEU A 179 0.63 12.46 4.05
CA LEU A 179 -0.64 11.87 4.51
C LEU A 179 -0.69 10.33 4.54
N HIS A 180 0.19 9.65 3.80
CA HIS A 180 0.28 8.20 3.78
C HIS A 180 1.00 7.63 5.01
N ASP A 181 1.77 8.45 5.73
CA ASP A 181 2.49 8.08 6.95
C ASP A 181 1.67 8.46 8.20
N GLU A 182 0.43 7.96 8.25
CA GLU A 182 -0.58 8.35 9.24
C GLU A 182 -0.46 7.57 10.55
N TRP A 183 -0.32 8.30 11.66
CA TRP A 183 -0.31 7.79 13.03
C TRP A 183 -1.70 7.73 13.67
N VAL A 184 -2.70 8.43 13.12
CA VAL A 184 -4.03 8.53 13.72
C VAL A 184 -4.93 7.42 13.22
N TYR A 185 -4.88 6.27 13.91
CA TYR A 185 -5.84 5.19 13.79
C TYR A 185 -6.13 4.57 15.16
N ASN A 186 -7.38 4.16 15.39
CA ASN A 186 -7.86 3.61 16.65
C ASN A 186 -8.67 2.33 16.41
N GLY A 187 -8.92 1.57 17.49
CA GLY A 187 -9.94 0.51 17.46
C GLY A 187 -11.36 1.09 17.37
N ALA A 188 -12.35 0.22 17.17
CA ALA A 188 -13.75 0.62 17.04
C ALA A 188 -14.31 1.29 18.33
N GLU A 189 -13.88 0.83 19.51
CA GLU A 189 -14.39 1.29 20.81
C GLU A 189 -13.61 2.50 21.34
N ILE A 190 -13.90 3.69 20.82
CA ILE A 190 -13.14 4.91 21.14
C ILE A 190 -13.34 5.41 22.58
N ASP A 191 -14.54 5.25 23.15
CA ASP A 191 -14.89 5.80 24.47
C ASP A 191 -14.19 5.05 25.62
N THR A 192 -14.03 3.75 25.45
CA THR A 192 -13.44 2.85 26.45
C THR A 192 -11.96 2.57 26.23
N ALA A 193 -11.42 2.87 25.03
CA ALA A 193 -10.02 2.67 24.71
C ALA A 193 -9.10 3.29 25.77
N LYS A 194 -8.04 2.58 26.18
CA LYS A 194 -7.08 3.13 27.16
C LYS A 194 -6.19 4.22 26.56
N VAL A 195 -5.74 4.01 25.32
CA VAL A 195 -4.90 4.95 24.55
C VAL A 195 -5.67 5.30 23.29
N LEU A 196 -5.89 6.59 23.07
CA LEU A 196 -6.59 7.13 21.91
C LEU A 196 -5.68 8.11 21.18
N TRP A 197 -5.64 8.05 19.86
CA TRP A 197 -4.88 8.94 18.99
C TRP A 197 -5.84 9.88 18.26
N ALA A 198 -5.52 11.15 18.18
CA ALA A 198 -6.30 12.12 17.42
C ALA A 198 -5.36 13.09 16.72
N ARG A 199 -5.73 13.49 15.50
CA ARG A 199 -5.02 14.55 14.78
C ARG A 199 -5.31 15.88 15.48
N GLU A 200 -4.30 16.70 15.66
CA GLU A 200 -4.49 18.09 16.06
C GLU A 200 -5.06 18.89 14.88
N LEU A 201 -6.18 19.57 15.11
CA LEU A 201 -6.80 20.48 14.14
C LEU A 201 -6.74 21.90 14.72
N ASP A 202 -7.79 22.69 14.54
CA ASP A 202 -7.89 24.03 15.14
C ASP A 202 -8.19 24.01 16.65
N PRO A 203 -7.86 25.09 17.39
CA PRO A 203 -8.09 25.18 18.83
C PRO A 203 -9.55 24.93 19.27
N ALA A 204 -10.54 25.30 18.47
CA ALA A 204 -11.95 25.15 18.83
C ALA A 204 -12.40 23.68 18.73
N GLN A 205 -11.97 22.95 17.69
CA GLN A 205 -12.23 21.52 17.57
C GLN A 205 -11.46 20.71 18.63
N ASN A 206 -10.19 21.05 18.86
CA ASN A 206 -9.39 20.40 19.89
C ASN A 206 -10.02 20.59 21.28
N ALA A 207 -10.52 21.79 21.59
CA ALA A 207 -11.23 22.05 22.86
C ALA A 207 -12.50 21.20 23.04
N ARG A 208 -13.27 20.97 21.97
CA ARG A 208 -14.44 20.07 22.02
C ARG A 208 -14.03 18.62 22.31
N LEU A 209 -12.96 18.14 21.67
CA LEU A 209 -12.43 16.80 21.90
C LEU A 209 -11.95 16.64 23.35
N PHE A 210 -11.24 17.64 23.89
CA PHE A 210 -10.78 17.64 25.28
C PHE A 210 -11.94 17.67 26.28
N ALA A 211 -13.00 18.43 25.98
CA ALA A 211 -14.19 18.45 26.82
C ALA A 211 -14.93 17.10 26.82
N TYR A 212 -15.00 16.43 25.68
CA TYR A 212 -15.58 15.09 25.55
C TYR A 212 -14.77 14.04 26.32
N PHE A 213 -13.44 14.06 26.16
CA PHE A 213 -12.50 13.13 26.80
C PHE A 213 -11.79 13.70 28.05
N ARG A 214 -12.54 14.39 28.90
CA ARG A 214 -12.02 15.05 30.11
C ARG A 214 -11.38 14.11 31.15
N ASP A 215 -11.65 12.82 31.08
CA ASP A 215 -11.10 11.78 31.96
C ASP A 215 -9.72 11.27 31.51
N ARG A 216 -9.16 11.82 30.43
CA ARG A 216 -7.89 11.39 29.84
C ARG A 216 -6.77 12.38 30.10
N GLN A 217 -5.57 11.87 30.32
CA GLN A 217 -4.34 12.66 30.24
C GLN A 217 -4.02 12.94 28.78
N ILE A 218 -3.77 14.21 28.44
CA ILE A 218 -3.57 14.65 27.06
C ILE A 218 -2.08 14.83 26.78
N TRP A 219 -1.62 14.22 25.70
CA TRP A 219 -0.23 14.24 25.24
C TRP A 219 -0.13 14.83 23.84
N LEU A 220 1.07 15.23 23.45
CA LEU A 220 1.42 15.66 22.11
C LEU A 220 2.58 14.81 21.58
N VAL A 221 2.47 14.45 20.30
CA VAL A 221 3.57 13.91 19.49
C VAL A 221 3.68 14.73 18.21
N GLU A 222 4.91 14.88 17.71
CA GLU A 222 5.24 15.62 16.48
C GLU A 222 6.09 14.70 15.59
N PRO A 223 5.47 13.76 14.84
CA PRO A 223 6.19 12.69 14.14
C PRO A 223 7.23 13.21 13.13
N ASP A 224 6.95 14.35 12.50
CA ASP A 224 7.81 14.96 11.48
C ASP A 224 9.02 15.71 12.06
N ILE A 225 9.04 15.95 13.39
CA ILE A 225 10.15 16.62 14.08
C ILE A 225 10.98 15.58 14.84
N ASP A 226 10.33 14.82 15.72
CA ASP A 226 10.94 13.78 16.54
C ASP A 226 9.87 12.75 16.90
N ASN A 227 9.82 11.68 16.11
CA ASN A 227 8.88 10.57 16.27
C ASN A 227 9.06 9.79 17.59
N THR A 228 10.13 10.00 18.34
CA THR A 228 10.36 9.27 19.61
C THR A 228 9.81 10.01 20.83
N LYS A 229 9.43 11.27 20.67
CA LYS A 229 9.14 12.18 21.79
C LYS A 229 7.65 12.24 22.10
N LEU A 230 7.32 12.03 23.38
CA LEU A 230 5.99 12.19 23.94
C LEU A 230 6.04 13.26 25.04
N ILE A 231 5.32 14.37 24.84
CA ILE A 231 5.26 15.48 25.80
C ILE A 231 3.84 15.75 26.28
N PRO A 232 3.62 16.28 27.49
CA PRO A 232 2.30 16.74 27.91
C PRO A 232 1.76 17.81 26.94
N TYR A 233 0.48 17.73 26.59
CA TYR A 233 -0.13 18.71 25.70
C TYR A 233 -0.29 20.04 26.43
N GLN A 234 0.36 21.10 25.95
CA GLN A 234 0.16 22.46 26.41
C GLN A 234 -0.76 23.17 25.43
N GLN A 235 -1.92 23.64 25.90
CA GLN A 235 -2.78 24.49 25.08
C GLN A 235 -1.99 25.76 24.72
N GLN A 236 -1.73 25.94 23.43
CA GLN A 236 -1.23 27.22 22.95
C GLN A 236 -2.31 28.26 23.19
N ALA A 237 -1.96 29.37 23.86
CA ALA A 237 -2.85 30.52 23.94
C ALA A 237 -3.12 31.00 22.50
N PRO A 238 -4.36 31.38 22.15
CA PRO A 238 -4.65 31.89 20.82
C PRO A 238 -3.70 33.05 20.50
N PRO A 239 -3.17 33.14 19.27
CA PRO A 239 -2.33 34.26 18.89
C PRO A 239 -3.12 35.55 19.15
N ALA A 240 -2.50 36.49 19.86
CA ALA A 240 -3.09 37.80 20.09
C ALA A 240 -3.45 38.40 18.72
N GLN A 241 -4.76 38.61 18.49
CA GLN A 241 -5.25 39.28 17.30
C GLN A 241 -4.46 40.59 17.14
N LYS A 242 -3.74 40.71 16.02
CA LYS A 242 -3.24 42.00 15.52
C LYS A 242 -4.26 42.59 14.57
#